data_AF-A0A7S2VA04-F1
#
_entry.id   AF-A0A7S2VA04-F1
#
_cell.length_a   1.000
_cell.length_b   1.000
_cell.length_c   1.000
_cell.angle_alpha   90.00
_cell.angle_beta   90.00
_cell.angle_gamma   90.00
#
_symmetry.space_group_name_H-M   'P 1'
#
loop_
_entity.id
_entity.type
_entity.pdbx_description
1 polymer ?
#
loop_
_entity_poly.entity_id
_entity_poly.type
_entity_poly.pdbx_seq_one_letter_code
_entity_poly.pdbx_strand_id
1 'polypeptide(L)'
;IFMDYFGSPADESAIKDNFSTVYQLLEEMVDYGWPLTTEPNALKGMIRPPTVMSKLLQTTSTLVSDELPSGTVSNMPWRASGVNYSQNEIYMDIVEEVDAIVSSTGAL
;
A
#
# COMPACT_ATOMS: atom_id res chain seq x y z
N ILE A 1 -2.51 -1.78 -2.28
CA ILE A 1 -1.06 -2.04 -2.48
C ILE A 1 -0.53 -1.45 -3.77
N PHE A 2 -0.84 -1.97 -4.96
CA PHE A 2 -0.21 -1.43 -6.19
C PHE A 2 -0.51 0.04 -6.45
N MET A 3 -1.74 0.51 -6.20
CA MET A 3 -2.03 1.95 -6.26
C MET A 3 -1.26 2.77 -5.21
N ASP A 4 -0.99 2.19 -4.04
CA ASP A 4 -0.22 2.87 -2.98
C ASP A 4 1.28 2.96 -3.29
N TYR A 5 1.79 2.11 -4.17
CA TYR A 5 3.19 2.05 -4.60
C TYR A 5 3.45 2.78 -5.91
N PHE A 6 2.51 2.71 -6.84
CA PHE A 6 2.71 3.17 -8.22
C PHE A 6 1.75 4.29 -8.64
N GLY A 7 0.79 4.65 -7.79
CA GLY A 7 -0.23 5.66 -8.08
C GLY A 7 -1.49 5.08 -8.72
N SER A 8 -2.48 5.95 -8.95
CA SER A 8 -3.73 5.61 -9.63
C SER A 8 -3.77 6.28 -11.01
N PRO A 9 -3.97 5.54 -12.11
CA PRO A 9 -4.16 4.09 -12.16
C PRO A 9 -2.84 3.30 -12.03
N ALA A 10 -2.89 2.12 -11.41
CA ALA A 10 -1.80 1.14 -11.46
C ALA A 10 -1.96 0.26 -12.71
N ASP A 11 -1.70 0.84 -13.88
CA ASP A 11 -1.92 0.24 -15.20
C ASP A 11 -0.73 -0.61 -15.70
N GLU A 12 -0.81 -1.11 -16.94
CA GLU A 12 0.23 -1.96 -17.54
C GLU A 12 1.62 -1.29 -17.57
N SER A 13 1.69 0.02 -17.83
CA SER A 13 2.96 0.75 -17.81
C SER A 13 3.54 0.78 -16.41
N ALA A 14 2.71 1.10 -15.41
CA ALA A 14 3.14 1.11 -14.01
C ALA A 14 3.70 -0.24 -13.55
N ILE A 15 3.11 -1.36 -13.99
CA ILE A 15 3.61 -2.70 -13.70
C ILE A 15 4.92 -2.98 -14.42
N LYS A 16 5.04 -2.65 -15.71
CA LYS A 16 6.26 -2.87 -16.49
C LYS A 16 7.44 -2.04 -15.97
N ASP A 17 7.19 -0.77 -15.65
CA ASP A 17 8.21 0.18 -15.20
C ASP A 17 8.73 -0.13 -13.78
N ASN A 18 7.97 -0.89 -12.99
CA ASN A 18 8.32 -1.24 -11.62
C ASN A 18 8.34 -2.77 -11.39
N PHE A 19 8.61 -3.54 -12.46
CA PHE A 19 8.51 -5.00 -12.47
C PHE A 19 9.21 -5.69 -11.29
N SER A 20 10.43 -5.26 -10.95
CA SER A 20 11.17 -5.81 -9.81
C SER A 20 10.45 -5.60 -8.46
N THR A 21 9.90 -4.41 -8.23
CA THR A 21 9.13 -4.11 -7.02
C THR A 21 7.83 -4.89 -6.98
N VAL A 22 7.18 -5.11 -8.12
CA VAL A 22 5.96 -5.94 -8.21
C VAL A 22 6.25 -7.36 -7.74
N TYR A 23 7.36 -7.97 -8.18
CA TYR A 23 7.73 -9.32 -7.74
C TYR A 23 7.99 -9.40 -6.23
N GLN A 24 8.77 -8.45 -5.69
CA GLN A 24 9.02 -8.39 -4.25
C GLN A 24 7.71 -8.27 -3.45
N LEU A 25 6.79 -7.44 -3.92
CA LEU A 25 5.48 -7.30 -3.28
C LEU A 25 4.69 -8.61 -3.33
N LEU A 26 4.70 -9.32 -4.46
CA LEU A 26 3.99 -10.59 -4.58
C LEU A 26 4.57 -11.68 -3.68
N GLU A 27 5.90 -11.80 -3.60
CA GLU A 27 6.59 -12.76 -2.74
C GLU A 27 6.31 -12.52 -1.24
N GLU A 28 6.17 -11.26 -0.82
CA GLU A 28 5.87 -10.91 0.56
C GLU A 28 4.36 -10.99 0.89
N MET A 29 3.50 -10.66 -0.09
CA MET A 29 2.06 -10.67 0.11
C MET A 29 1.48 -12.09 0.14
N VAL A 30 2.06 -13.02 -0.60
CA VAL A 30 1.51 -14.37 -0.79
C VAL A 30 2.63 -15.41 -0.80
N ASP A 31 2.56 -16.37 0.12
CA ASP A 31 3.42 -17.55 0.13
C ASP A 31 2.58 -18.82 -0.05
N TYR A 32 2.91 -19.64 -1.06
CA TYR A 32 2.19 -20.87 -1.40
C TYR A 32 0.65 -20.71 -1.53
N GLY A 33 0.20 -19.55 -2.03
CA GLY A 33 -1.23 -19.21 -2.16
C GLY A 33 -1.89 -18.72 -0.87
N TRP A 34 -1.16 -18.67 0.25
CA TRP A 34 -1.63 -18.11 1.51
C TRP A 34 -1.26 -16.63 1.61
N PRO A 35 -2.22 -15.74 1.91
CA PRO A 35 -1.91 -14.34 2.14
C PRO A 35 -1.09 -14.19 3.43
N LEU A 36 -0.04 -13.38 3.35
CA LEU A 36 0.90 -13.13 4.44
C LEU A 36 0.83 -11.64 4.81
N THR A 37 1.78 -10.81 4.37
CA THR A 37 1.79 -9.38 4.72
C THR A 37 1.00 -8.58 3.69
N THR A 38 -0.22 -8.15 4.02
CA THR A 38 -1.09 -7.36 3.11
C THR A 38 -1.37 -5.95 3.60
N GLU A 39 -0.79 -5.56 4.73
CA GLU A 39 -0.96 -4.21 5.28
C GLU A 39 0.04 -3.23 4.62
N PRO A 40 -0.42 -2.05 4.14
CA PRO A 40 0.43 -1.13 3.39
C PRO A 40 1.63 -0.55 4.14
N ASN A 41 1.51 -0.17 5.41
CA ASN A 41 2.60 0.44 6.18
C ASN A 41 3.71 -0.58 6.51
N ALA A 42 3.35 -1.82 6.83
CA ALA A 42 4.22 -2.95 7.05
C ALA A 42 4.98 -3.28 5.76
N LEU A 43 4.26 -3.41 4.63
CA LEU A 43 4.88 -3.63 3.32
C LEU A 43 5.83 -2.49 2.95
N LYS A 44 5.44 -1.22 3.14
CA LYS A 44 6.31 -0.06 2.85
C LYS A 44 7.55 0.01 3.72
N GLY A 45 7.50 -0.58 4.92
CA GLY A 45 8.66 -0.76 5.77
C GLY A 45 9.65 -1.80 5.20
N MET A 46 9.15 -2.90 4.62
CA MET A 46 9.97 -4.00 4.10
C MET A 46 10.47 -3.73 2.68
N ILE A 47 9.58 -3.23 1.84
CA ILE A 47 9.77 -3.00 0.42
C ILE A 47 9.50 -1.52 0.19
N ARG A 48 10.55 -0.74 0.02
CA ARG A 48 10.43 0.72 -0.15
C ARG A 48 9.76 1.04 -1.49
N PRO A 49 8.72 1.89 -1.51
CA PRO A 49 8.13 2.35 -2.77
C PRO A 49 9.16 3.05 -3.67
N PRO A 50 9.09 2.86 -4.99
CA PRO A 50 9.99 3.53 -5.92
C PRO A 50 9.66 5.02 -5.96
N THR A 51 10.52 5.87 -5.38
CA THR A 51 10.36 7.34 -5.51
C THR A 51 11.08 7.86 -6.75
N VAL A 52 10.69 9.04 -7.24
CA VAL A 52 11.33 9.71 -8.38
C VAL A 52 12.84 9.92 -8.14
N MET A 53 13.21 10.20 -6.89
CA MET A 53 14.61 10.33 -6.46
C MET A 53 15.32 8.96 -6.41
N SER A 54 14.61 7.90 -6.04
CA SER A 54 15.11 6.51 -6.08
C SER A 54 15.48 6.08 -7.50
N LYS A 55 14.66 6.42 -8.50
CA LYS A 55 14.95 6.11 -9.92
C LYS A 55 16.19 6.83 -10.44
N LEU A 56 16.47 8.04 -9.96
CA LEU A 56 17.66 8.81 -10.34
C LEU A 56 18.95 8.29 -9.65
N LEU A 57 18.82 7.67 -8.47
CA LEU A 57 19.92 7.06 -7.71
C LEU A 57 20.20 5.59 -8.11
N GLN A 58 19.29 4.97 -8.86
CA GLN A 58 19.37 3.55 -9.24
C GLN A 58 20.50 3.24 -10.24
N THR A 59 21.21 4.24 -10.75
CA THR A 59 22.43 4.04 -11.53
C THR A 59 23.62 3.54 -10.71
N THR A 60 23.55 3.49 -9.37
CA THR A 60 24.73 3.16 -8.55
C THR A 60 24.53 2.26 -7.32
N SER A 61 23.33 1.85 -6.93
CA SER A 61 23.16 1.06 -5.69
C SER A 61 21.83 0.30 -5.56
N THR A 62 21.90 -0.97 -5.14
CA THR A 62 20.76 -1.82 -4.75
C THR A 62 20.05 -1.25 -3.53
N LEU A 63 18.79 -0.83 -3.68
CA LEU A 63 17.99 -0.17 -2.64
C LEU A 63 17.31 -1.17 -1.68
N VAL A 64 18.04 -2.17 -1.22
CA VAL A 64 17.57 -3.05 -0.14
C VAL A 64 17.98 -2.41 1.18
N SER A 65 17.03 -2.13 2.06
CA SER A 65 17.35 -1.60 3.39
C SER A 65 17.85 -2.70 4.30
N ASP A 66 19.01 -2.48 4.92
CA ASP A 66 19.64 -3.42 5.86
C ASP A 66 18.96 -3.43 7.25
N GLU A 67 18.11 -2.44 7.52
CA GLU A 67 17.27 -2.43 8.71
C GLU A 67 15.97 -3.20 8.45
N LEU A 68 15.76 -4.26 9.23
CA LEU A 68 14.45 -4.90 9.34
C LEU A 68 13.45 -3.85 9.82
N PRO A 69 12.34 -3.63 9.09
CA PRO A 69 11.34 -2.68 9.54
C PRO A 69 10.78 -3.09 10.90
N SER A 70 10.83 -2.16 11.85
CA SER A 70 10.22 -2.32 13.19
C SER A 70 8.73 -2.73 13.15
N GLY A 71 8.07 -2.62 12.00
CA GLY A 71 6.66 -2.96 11.78
C GLY A 71 6.36 -4.45 11.65
N THR A 72 7.30 -5.31 11.25
CA THR A 72 7.03 -6.75 11.06
C THR A 72 6.86 -7.52 12.37
N VAL A 73 7.28 -6.93 13.49
CA VAL A 73 7.14 -7.49 14.85
C VAL A 73 6.16 -6.68 15.70
N SER A 74 5.50 -5.67 15.11
CA SER A 74 4.50 -4.86 15.80
C SER A 74 3.17 -5.62 15.88
N ASN A 75 2.55 -5.69 17.07
CA ASN A 75 1.18 -6.17 17.23
C ASN A 75 0.12 -5.27 16.55
N MET A 76 0.53 -4.13 15.96
CA MET A 76 -0.32 -3.18 15.25
C MET A 76 0.18 -3.01 13.81
N PRO A 77 -0.17 -3.93 12.89
CA PRO A 77 0.31 -3.86 11.51
C PRO A 77 -0.18 -2.61 10.79
N TRP A 78 -1.40 -2.13 11.07
CA TRP A 78 -2.03 -0.97 10.39
C TRP A 78 -1.41 0.40 10.71
N ARG A 79 -0.43 0.48 11.62
CA ARG A 79 0.14 1.76 12.07
C ARG A 79 1.64 1.64 12.28
N ALA A 80 2.39 2.50 11.60
CA ALA A 80 3.83 2.62 11.82
C ALA A 80 4.15 3.01 13.27
N SER A 81 5.26 2.48 13.79
CA SER A 81 5.77 2.86 15.12
C SER A 81 6.37 4.27 15.10
N GLY A 82 6.32 4.96 16.24
CA GLY A 82 6.98 6.26 16.41
C GLY A 82 6.37 7.43 15.63
N VAL A 83 5.20 7.27 15.01
CA VAL A 83 4.53 8.36 14.28
C VAL A 83 4.23 9.53 15.23
N ASN A 84 4.78 10.69 14.91
CA ASN A 84 4.58 11.95 15.62
C ASN A 84 4.09 13.05 14.67
N TYR A 85 3.21 13.92 15.18
CA TYR A 85 2.71 15.09 14.46
C TYR A 85 2.92 16.35 15.31
N SER A 86 3.19 17.49 14.66
CA SER A 86 3.26 18.79 15.33
C SER A 86 1.88 19.24 15.86
N GLN A 87 0.82 18.90 15.12
CA GLN A 87 -0.58 19.08 15.51
C GLN A 87 -1.31 17.76 15.29
N ASN A 88 -2.02 17.28 16.32
CA ASN A 88 -2.76 16.04 16.26
C ASN A 88 -4.23 16.36 15.97
N GLU A 89 -4.66 16.14 14.73
CA GLU A 89 -6.01 16.41 14.25
C GLU A 89 -6.62 15.11 13.68
N ILE A 90 -7.94 14.99 13.76
CA ILE A 90 -8.69 13.86 13.19
C ILE A 90 -9.80 14.45 12.32
N TYR A 91 -9.83 14.03 11.06
CA TYR A 91 -10.86 14.39 10.09
C TYR A 91 -11.81 13.20 9.93
N MET A 92 -13.11 13.45 9.87
CA MET A 92 -14.14 12.41 9.75
C MET A 92 -15.11 12.78 8.62
N ASP A 93 -15.22 11.89 7.63
CA ASP A 93 -16.19 12.00 6.54
C ASP A 93 -17.34 11.03 6.79
N ILE A 94 -18.58 11.55 6.82
CA ILE A 94 -19.80 10.74 6.93
C ILE A 94 -20.38 10.60 5.52
N VAL A 95 -20.31 9.40 4.97
CA VAL A 95 -20.83 9.08 3.63
C VAL A 95 -22.07 8.20 3.78
N GLU A 96 -23.20 8.66 3.28
CA GLU A 96 -24.46 7.92 3.25
C GLU A 96 -24.74 7.45 1.82
N GLU A 97 -25.08 6.17 1.66
CA GLU A 97 -25.43 5.56 0.37
C GLU A 97 -26.79 4.87 0.49
N VAL A 98 -27.69 5.12 -0.46
CA VAL A 98 -29.03 4.53 -0.51
C VAL A 98 -29.20 3.82 -1.84
N ASP A 99 -29.15 2.50 -1.80
CA ASP A 99 -29.50 1.64 -2.93
C ASP A 99 -30.98 1.23 -2.84
N ALA A 100 -31.75 1.53 -3.89
CA ALA A 100 -33.13 1.11 -3.98
C ALA A 100 -33.50 0.65 -5.40
N ILE A 101 -34.20 -0.47 -5.49
CA ILE A 101 -34.84 -0.94 -6.73
C ILE A 101 -36.34 -0.81 -6.52
N VAL A 102 -36.97 0.14 -7.22
CA VAL A 102 -38.41 0.40 -7.09
C VAL A 102 -39.16 -0.32 -8.20
N SER A 103 -40.22 -1.05 -7.83
CA SER A 103 -41.09 -1.71 -8.78
C SER A 103 -41.89 -0.70 -9.62
N SER A 104 -42.40 -1.09 -10.79
CA SER A 104 -43.18 -0.21 -11.67
C SER A 104 -44.48 0.30 -11.03
N THR A 105 -44.95 -0.34 -9.95
CA THR A 105 -46.11 0.09 -9.16
C THR A 105 -45.75 1.12 -8.09
N GLY A 106 -44.48 1.49 -7.94
CA GLY A 106 -44.00 2.47 -6.96
C GLY A 106 -43.96 1.95 -5.52
N ALA A 107 -44.21 0.64 -5.31
CA ALA A 107 -43.97 0.01 -4.02
C ALA A 107 -42.47 -0.29 -3.88
N LEU A 108 -41.91 0.14 -2.75
CA LEU A 108 -40.63 -0.33 -2.22
C LEU A 108 -40.77 -1.78 -1.73
#